data_AF-A0A1Q9Q2K4-F1
#
_entry.id   AF-A0A1Q9Q2K4-F1
#
_cell.length_a   1.000
_cell.length_b   1.000
_cell.length_c   1.000
_cell.angle_alpha   90.00
_cell.angle_beta   90.00
_cell.angle_gamma   90.00
#
_symmetry.space_group_name_H-M   'P 1'
#
loop_
_entity.id
_entity.type
_entity.pdbx_description
1 polymer ?
#
loop_
_entity_poly.entity_id
_entity_poly.type
_entity_poly.pdbx_seq_one_letter_code
_entity_poly.pdbx_strand_id
1 'polypeptide(L)'
;MPGTIHFAHNAQFDMSVLHSCLTEYALHHPDFNYICSIPLSSRVCRGTGIGNSLKERLAYFNMELANHHHAMSDARACAELVIACMKAKNRRALQTYVNSFGQRIPVRRFEELKPQTEFRKNKFKSNKVTISDIAVTVETISTNHPFFQKNIVFTGELSTLERKEAMQQVVNSGGMIKSGVSSKTDYLIVGTQDKTLVGESGLSTKESKAYELINKGKAIKILKEEEFIELLK
;
A
#
# COMPACT_ATOMS: atom_id res chain seq x y z
N MET A 1 7.54 33.88 12.83
CA MET A 1 8.82 34.58 13.01
C MET A 1 9.47 34.69 11.65
N PRO A 2 9.82 35.89 11.15
CA PRO A 2 10.53 36.03 9.89
C PRO A 2 11.85 35.24 9.98
N GLY A 3 12.04 34.26 9.09
CA GLY A 3 13.27 33.46 9.01
C GLY A 3 13.20 32.00 9.49
N THR A 4 12.05 31.48 9.94
CA THR A 4 11.93 30.05 10.31
C THR A 4 11.84 29.17 9.06
N ILE A 5 12.64 28.09 9.01
CA ILE A 5 12.59 27.06 7.96
C ILE A 5 11.94 25.81 8.53
N HIS A 6 10.88 25.33 7.86
CA HIS A 6 10.17 24.11 8.20
C HIS A 6 10.67 22.92 7.38
N PHE A 7 10.61 21.72 7.96
CA PHE A 7 10.97 20.48 7.28
C PHE A 7 9.77 19.54 7.23
N ALA A 8 9.61 18.88 6.10
CA ALA A 8 8.67 17.78 5.96
C ALA A 8 9.26 16.70 5.03
N HIS A 9 8.84 15.46 5.25
CA HIS A 9 9.23 14.35 4.42
C HIS A 9 8.20 14.17 3.30
N ASN A 10 8.63 14.23 2.04
CA ASN A 10 7.72 14.42 0.91
C ASN A 10 6.89 15.71 1.05
N ALA A 11 7.55 16.83 1.40
CA ALA A 11 6.90 18.09 1.78
C ALA A 11 5.82 18.62 0.81
N GLN A 12 5.85 18.26 -0.47
CA GLN A 12 4.76 18.62 -1.39
C GLN A 12 3.41 18.15 -0.86
N PHE A 13 3.34 16.96 -0.25
CA PHE A 13 2.12 16.40 0.31
C PHE A 13 1.62 17.22 1.50
N ASP A 14 2.40 17.33 2.57
CA ASP A 14 2.00 18.04 3.80
C ASP A 14 1.63 19.50 3.52
N MET A 15 2.43 20.19 2.71
CA MET A 15 2.18 21.59 2.37
C MET A 15 0.91 21.75 1.53
N SER A 16 0.58 20.78 0.65
CA SER A 16 -0.66 20.82 -0.13
C SER A 16 -1.89 20.59 0.75
N VAL A 17 -1.80 19.67 1.72
CA VAL A 17 -2.87 19.44 2.70
C VAL A 17 -3.08 20.71 3.54
N LEU A 18 -2.02 21.27 4.12
CA LEU A 18 -2.10 22.51 4.89
C LEU A 18 -2.69 23.66 4.08
N HIS A 19 -2.19 23.88 2.86
CA HIS A 19 -2.70 24.92 1.96
C HIS A 19 -4.19 24.73 1.68
N SER A 20 -4.62 23.51 1.35
CA SER A 20 -6.02 23.21 1.03
C SER A 20 -6.92 23.41 2.24
N CYS A 21 -6.50 22.99 3.45
CA CYS A 21 -7.24 23.25 4.68
C CYS A 21 -7.38 24.75 4.94
N LEU A 22 -6.30 25.53 4.82
CA LEU A 22 -6.34 26.98 5.03
C LEU A 22 -7.29 27.66 4.04
N THR A 23 -7.25 27.26 2.77
CA THR A 23 -8.18 27.76 1.74
C THR A 23 -9.63 27.39 2.05
N GLU A 24 -9.92 26.14 2.37
CA GLU A 24 -11.28 25.64 2.64
C GLU A 24 -11.94 26.38 3.81
N TYR A 25 -11.18 26.60 4.89
CA TYR A 25 -11.67 27.29 6.09
C TYR A 25 -11.49 28.82 6.03
N ALA A 26 -11.13 29.38 4.87
CA ALA A 26 -10.88 30.81 4.67
C ALA A 26 -9.91 31.42 5.71
N LEU A 27 -8.90 30.64 6.09
CA LEU A 27 -7.86 31.05 7.04
C LEU A 27 -6.67 31.70 6.31
N HIS A 28 -5.95 32.56 7.01
CA HIS A 28 -4.76 33.22 6.48
C HIS A 28 -3.65 32.20 6.15
N HIS A 29 -3.08 32.31 4.95
CA HIS A 29 -1.90 31.53 4.54
C HIS A 29 -0.64 32.09 5.17
N PRO A 30 0.03 31.36 6.08
CA PRO A 30 1.24 31.87 6.74
C PRO A 30 2.42 31.95 5.75
N ASP A 31 3.22 33.01 5.86
CA ASP A 31 4.48 33.14 5.12
C ASP A 31 5.61 32.43 5.88
N PHE A 32 6.07 31.31 5.32
CA PHE A 32 7.26 30.62 5.80
C PHE A 32 8.00 29.89 4.68
N ASN A 33 9.27 29.60 4.94
CA ASN A 33 10.11 28.77 4.09
C ASN A 33 10.05 27.31 4.53
N TYR A 34 10.09 26.39 3.58
CA TYR A 34 10.17 24.96 3.87
C TYR A 34 11.14 24.22 2.93
N ILE A 35 11.66 23.09 3.43
CA ILE A 35 12.56 22.20 2.70
C ILE A 35 12.08 20.77 2.81
N CYS A 36 12.11 20.04 1.69
CA CYS A 36 11.83 18.61 1.68
C CYS A 36 13.05 17.81 2.13
N SER A 37 12.86 16.86 3.07
CA SER A 37 13.95 16.01 3.57
C SER A 37 14.42 14.94 2.56
N ILE A 38 13.64 14.67 1.49
CA ILE A 38 14.01 13.68 0.46
C ILE A 38 15.24 14.13 -0.35
N PRO A 39 15.28 15.34 -0.98
CA PRO A 39 16.47 15.81 -1.66
C PRO A 39 17.72 15.88 -0.77
N LEU A 40 17.55 16.22 0.51
CA LEU A 40 18.61 16.23 1.52
C LEU A 40 19.18 14.83 1.74
N SER A 41 18.34 13.89 2.19
CA SER A 41 18.74 12.51 2.48
C SER A 41 19.27 11.79 1.24
N SER A 42 18.74 12.10 0.05
CA SER A 42 19.26 11.58 -1.22
C SER A 42 20.73 11.94 -1.47
N ARG A 43 21.26 13.03 -0.91
CA ARG A 43 22.70 13.37 -1.04
C ARG A 43 23.59 12.46 -0.22
N VAL A 44 23.05 11.87 0.83
CA VAL A 44 23.76 10.95 1.72
C VAL A 44 23.60 9.52 1.19
N CYS A 45 22.38 9.12 0.87
CA CYS A 45 22.06 7.75 0.48
C CYS A 45 22.24 7.44 -1.01
N ARG A 46 22.77 8.38 -1.83
CA ARG A 46 22.99 8.13 -3.26
C ARG A 46 23.92 6.93 -3.47
N GLY A 47 23.48 5.97 -4.29
CA GLY A 47 24.25 4.77 -4.62
C GLY A 47 24.07 3.59 -3.66
N THR A 48 23.22 3.73 -2.64
CA THR A 48 23.00 2.69 -1.62
C THR A 48 21.85 1.73 -1.93
N GLY A 49 21.03 2.03 -2.95
CA GLY A 49 19.80 1.29 -3.23
C GLY A 49 18.62 1.61 -2.29
N ILE A 50 18.83 2.40 -1.24
CA ILE A 50 17.79 2.77 -0.27
C ILE A 50 16.74 3.69 -0.90
N GLY A 51 15.47 3.32 -0.72
CA GLY A 51 14.31 4.07 -1.19
C GLY A 51 14.13 5.44 -0.52
N ASN A 52 13.07 6.14 -0.92
CA ASN A 52 12.82 7.51 -0.49
C ASN A 52 11.95 7.61 0.75
N SER A 53 11.36 6.52 1.25
CA SER A 53 10.44 6.61 2.39
C SER A 53 11.17 7.02 3.67
N LEU A 54 10.45 7.67 4.59
CA LEU A 54 11.01 8.11 5.86
C LEU A 54 11.62 6.92 6.62
N LYS A 55 10.90 5.80 6.67
CA LYS A 55 11.35 4.54 7.29
C LYS A 55 12.67 4.04 6.69
N GLU A 56 12.76 3.93 5.37
CA GLU A 56 13.98 3.46 4.70
C GLU A 56 15.16 4.42 4.91
N ARG A 57 14.89 5.73 4.88
CA ARG A 57 15.92 6.75 5.12
C ARG A 57 16.44 6.74 6.56
N LEU A 58 15.57 6.50 7.54
CA LEU A 58 15.97 6.35 8.95
C LEU A 58 16.77 5.07 9.17
N ALA A 59 16.33 3.96 8.56
CA ALA A 59 17.02 2.67 8.64
C ALA A 59 18.48 2.76 8.15
N TYR A 60 18.76 3.56 7.12
CA TYR A 60 20.12 3.82 6.65
C TYR A 60 21.05 4.38 7.75
N PHE A 61 20.50 5.10 8.72
CA PHE A 61 21.23 5.66 9.86
C PHE A 61 21.09 4.81 11.14
N ASN A 62 20.57 3.58 11.05
CA ASN A 62 20.23 2.73 12.19
C ASN A 62 19.26 3.42 13.17
N MET A 63 18.33 4.22 12.65
CA MET A 63 17.26 4.85 13.43
C MET A 63 15.94 4.17 13.10
N GLU A 64 15.10 4.00 14.13
CA GLU A 64 13.77 3.41 13.99
C GLU A 64 12.70 4.49 14.05
N LEU A 65 11.65 4.32 13.24
CA LEU A 65 10.47 5.17 13.30
C LEU A 65 9.52 4.57 14.34
N ALA A 66 9.62 5.06 15.58
CA ALA A 66 8.75 4.63 16.67
C ALA A 66 7.30 5.03 16.39
N ASN A 67 6.33 4.16 16.74
CA ASN A 67 4.89 4.43 16.61
C ASN A 67 4.50 4.99 15.23
N HIS A 68 4.77 4.20 14.19
CA HIS A 68 4.29 4.43 12.83
C HIS A 68 2.81 4.89 12.88
N HIS A 69 2.49 6.02 12.23
CA HIS A 69 1.15 6.66 12.12
C HIS A 69 0.80 7.79 13.11
N HIS A 70 1.69 8.20 14.02
CA HIS A 70 1.51 9.44 14.79
C HIS A 70 2.22 10.62 14.13
N ALA A 71 1.49 11.66 13.74
CA ALA A 71 2.02 12.86 13.07
C ALA A 71 3.19 13.53 13.82
N MET A 72 3.13 13.56 15.16
CA MET A 72 4.21 14.09 15.99
C MET A 72 5.48 13.22 15.91
N SER A 73 5.33 11.90 15.85
CA SER A 73 6.45 10.97 15.70
C SER A 73 7.13 11.14 14.35
N ASP A 74 6.33 11.23 13.27
CA ASP A 74 6.84 11.46 11.92
C ASP A 74 7.58 12.80 11.78
N ALA A 75 7.05 13.87 12.40
CA ALA A 75 7.71 15.17 12.41
C ALA A 75 9.06 15.13 13.14
N ARG A 76 9.12 14.45 14.30
CA ARG A 76 10.35 14.26 15.06
C ARG A 76 11.38 13.44 14.28
N ALA A 77 10.95 12.32 13.71
CA ALA A 77 11.82 11.45 12.94
C ALA A 77 12.33 12.14 11.65
N CYS A 78 11.49 12.98 11.01
CA CYS A 78 11.94 13.84 9.91
C CYS A 78 13.04 14.81 10.35
N ALA A 79 12.92 15.44 11.53
CA ALA A 79 13.96 16.31 12.07
C ALA A 79 15.26 15.54 12.40
N GLU A 80 15.15 14.37 13.02
CA GLU A 80 16.28 13.49 13.32
C GLU A 80 17.02 13.05 12.04
N LEU A 81 16.28 12.68 10.99
CA LEU A 81 16.84 12.38 9.67
C LEU A 81 17.64 13.56 9.09
N VAL A 82 17.10 14.79 9.16
CA VAL A 82 17.80 15.98 8.67
C VAL A 82 19.10 16.23 9.44
N ILE A 83 19.05 16.11 10.77
CA ILE A 83 20.23 16.26 11.64
C ILE A 83 21.29 15.20 11.30
N ALA A 84 20.89 13.95 11.12
CA ALA A 84 21.78 12.85 10.74
C ALA A 84 22.45 13.12 9.37
N CYS A 85 21.70 13.63 8.40
CA CYS A 85 22.24 14.00 7.08
C CYS A 85 23.28 15.12 7.17
N MET A 86 23.03 16.14 8.00
CA MET A 86 23.97 17.24 8.23
C MET A 86 25.27 16.74 8.87
N LYS A 87 25.18 15.87 9.88
CA LYS A 87 26.33 15.22 10.52
C LYS A 87 27.14 14.40 9.51
N ALA A 88 26.48 13.57 8.70
CA ALA A 88 27.14 12.74 7.69
C ALA A 88 27.87 13.54 6.60
N LYS A 89 27.50 14.81 6.38
CA LYS A 89 28.17 15.71 5.42
C LYS A 89 29.09 16.72 6.09
N ASN A 90 29.36 16.56 7.40
CA ASN A 90 30.20 17.45 8.19
C ASN A 90 29.77 18.93 8.06
N ARG A 91 28.46 19.19 8.17
CA ARG A 91 27.89 20.55 8.11
C ARG A 91 27.31 20.93 9.47
N ARG A 92 27.86 21.99 10.07
CA ARG A 92 27.43 22.51 11.38
C ARG A 92 26.25 23.49 11.28
N ALA A 93 26.04 24.10 10.11
CA ALA A 93 24.95 25.03 9.87
C ALA A 93 24.08 24.57 8.70
N LEU A 94 22.76 24.65 8.89
CA LEU A 94 21.78 24.27 7.89
C LEU A 94 21.96 25.09 6.61
N GLN A 95 22.15 26.40 6.75
CA GLN A 95 22.33 27.31 5.62
C GLN A 95 23.53 26.89 4.75
N THR A 96 24.66 26.53 5.38
CA THR A 96 25.84 26.04 4.66
C THR A 96 25.54 24.74 3.94
N TYR A 97 24.75 23.84 4.54
CA TYR A 97 24.38 22.58 3.92
C TYR A 97 23.50 22.82 2.68
N VAL A 98 22.44 23.61 2.81
CA VAL A 98 21.53 23.95 1.70
C VAL A 98 22.28 24.69 0.58
N ASN A 99 23.05 25.71 0.93
CA ASN A 99 23.82 26.51 -0.04
C ASN A 99 24.86 25.67 -0.80
N SER A 100 25.45 24.64 -0.17
CA SER A 100 26.43 23.74 -0.81
C SER A 100 25.83 22.97 -2.01
N PHE A 101 24.51 22.85 -2.09
CA PHE A 101 23.83 22.08 -3.14
C PHE A 101 22.94 22.94 -4.05
N GLY A 102 22.78 24.23 -3.75
CA GLY A 102 22.00 25.18 -4.56
C GLY A 102 20.62 24.63 -4.93
N GLN A 103 20.29 24.64 -6.22
CA GLN A 103 19.01 24.17 -6.77
C GLN A 103 18.66 22.70 -6.48
N ARG A 104 19.62 21.89 -6.03
CA ARG A 104 19.40 20.48 -5.71
C ARG A 104 18.69 20.26 -4.37
N ILE A 105 18.69 21.28 -3.50
CA ILE A 105 17.94 21.30 -2.23
C ILE A 105 17.21 22.64 -2.19
N PRO A 106 16.08 22.77 -2.90
CA PRO A 106 15.39 24.04 -3.00
C PRO A 106 14.76 24.42 -1.65
N VAL A 107 15.01 25.65 -1.22
CA VAL A 107 14.20 26.33 -0.21
C VAL A 107 12.97 26.87 -0.93
N ARG A 108 11.78 26.48 -0.49
CA ARG A 108 10.52 26.87 -1.11
C ARG A 108 9.75 27.78 -0.18
N ARG A 109 9.02 28.74 -0.73
CA ARG A 109 8.07 29.58 0.00
C ARG A 109 6.70 28.92 -0.01
N PHE A 110 6.03 28.88 1.13
CA PHE A 110 4.69 28.30 1.24
C PHE A 110 3.67 29.05 0.38
N GLU A 111 3.79 30.39 0.31
CA GLU A 111 2.96 31.26 -0.54
C GLU A 111 3.06 30.92 -2.03
N GLU A 112 4.22 30.42 -2.49
CA GLU A 112 4.47 30.07 -3.90
C GLU A 112 4.11 28.61 -4.22
N LEU A 113 3.56 27.87 -3.25
CA LEU A 113 3.18 26.48 -3.42
C LEU A 113 2.08 26.36 -4.48
N LYS A 114 2.28 25.46 -5.44
CA LYS A 114 1.19 24.93 -6.26
C LYS A 114 0.69 23.65 -5.57
N PRO A 115 -0.49 23.65 -4.91
CA PRO A 115 -0.95 22.51 -4.14
C PRO A 115 -1.23 21.32 -5.07
N GLN A 116 -0.83 20.14 -4.61
CA GLN A 116 -1.21 18.88 -5.22
C GLN A 116 -2.64 18.53 -4.79
N THR A 117 -3.56 18.58 -5.75
CA THR A 117 -4.99 18.28 -5.54
C THR A 117 -5.36 16.84 -5.87
N GLU A 118 -4.47 16.11 -6.55
CA GLU A 118 -4.68 14.73 -6.96
C GLU A 118 -3.49 13.86 -6.59
N PHE A 119 -3.74 12.64 -6.13
CA PHE A 119 -2.69 11.62 -6.07
C PHE A 119 -2.52 11.01 -7.45
N ARG A 120 -1.29 11.02 -7.97
CA ARG A 120 -0.97 10.19 -9.15
C ARG A 120 -1.38 8.77 -8.82
N LYS A 121 -2.27 8.19 -9.64
CA LYS A 121 -2.50 6.74 -9.64
C LYS A 121 -1.18 6.09 -10.03
N ASN A 122 -0.35 5.79 -9.04
CA ASN A 122 0.74 4.86 -9.26
C ASN A 122 0.06 3.60 -9.78
N LYS A 123 0.38 3.21 -11.02
CA LYS A 123 0.28 1.81 -11.41
C LYS A 123 1.26 1.07 -10.52
N PHE A 124 0.91 0.87 -9.25
CA PHE A 124 1.51 -0.19 -8.46
C PHE A 124 1.35 -1.41 -9.36
N LYS A 125 2.47 -1.96 -9.83
CA LYS A 125 2.50 -3.37 -10.24
C LYS A 125 2.18 -4.12 -8.96
N SER A 126 0.89 -4.20 -8.67
CA SER A 126 0.38 -5.18 -7.76
C SER A 126 0.86 -6.50 -8.33
N ASN A 127 1.56 -7.31 -7.55
CA ASN A 127 1.67 -8.75 -7.80
C ASN A 127 0.28 -9.40 -7.64
N LYS A 128 -0.78 -8.74 -8.12
CA LYS A 128 -2.09 -9.33 -8.29
C LYS A 128 -1.88 -10.36 -9.37
N VAL A 129 -1.81 -11.61 -8.94
CA VAL A 129 -2.03 -12.75 -9.81
C VAL A 129 -3.34 -12.48 -10.56
N THR A 130 -3.26 -12.25 -11.86
CA THR A 130 -4.46 -12.14 -12.68
C THR A 130 -4.89 -13.54 -13.06
N ILE A 131 -6.19 -13.77 -13.14
CA ILE A 131 -6.74 -15.09 -13.51
C ILE A 131 -6.22 -15.52 -14.89
N SER A 132 -5.93 -14.56 -15.77
CA SER A 132 -5.32 -14.78 -17.08
C SER A 132 -3.90 -15.33 -17.05
N ASP A 133 -3.17 -15.21 -15.94
CA ASP A 133 -1.79 -15.71 -15.82
C ASP A 133 -1.74 -17.19 -15.39
N ILE A 134 -2.89 -17.81 -15.12
CA ILE A 134 -3.00 -19.17 -14.60
C ILE A 134 -3.52 -20.09 -15.71
N ALA A 135 -2.62 -20.90 -16.25
CA ALA A 135 -2.94 -21.92 -17.25
C ALA A 135 -2.80 -23.31 -16.65
N VAL A 136 -3.47 -24.29 -17.26
CA VAL A 136 -3.30 -25.70 -16.90
C VAL A 136 -1.86 -26.11 -17.16
N THR A 137 -1.17 -26.64 -16.15
CA THR A 137 0.22 -27.09 -16.27
C THR A 137 0.35 -28.62 -16.30
N VAL A 138 -0.76 -29.35 -16.19
CA VAL A 138 -0.77 -30.82 -16.16
C VAL A 138 -1.18 -31.39 -17.52
N GLU A 139 -0.58 -32.52 -17.90
CA GLU A 139 -0.85 -33.20 -19.18
C GLU A 139 -2.21 -33.92 -19.19
N THR A 140 -2.67 -34.34 -18.01
CA THR A 140 -3.97 -35.00 -17.85
C THR A 140 -4.73 -34.38 -16.69
N ILE A 141 -6.00 -34.04 -16.94
CA ILE A 141 -6.90 -33.51 -15.92
C ILE A 141 -7.82 -34.65 -15.49
N SER A 142 -7.89 -34.90 -14.17
CA SER A 142 -8.83 -35.87 -13.63
C SER A 142 -10.27 -35.35 -13.75
N THR A 143 -11.07 -36.04 -14.56
CA THR A 143 -12.50 -35.71 -14.74
C THR A 143 -13.35 -36.05 -13.52
N ASN A 144 -12.82 -36.86 -12.59
CA ASN A 144 -13.50 -37.25 -11.36
C ASN A 144 -13.21 -36.28 -10.18
N HIS A 145 -12.43 -35.23 -10.40
CA HIS A 145 -12.09 -34.28 -9.34
C HIS A 145 -13.32 -33.41 -8.97
N PRO A 146 -13.58 -33.12 -7.67
CA PRO A 146 -14.73 -32.31 -7.22
C PRO A 146 -14.84 -30.90 -7.85
N PHE A 147 -13.72 -30.38 -8.34
CA PHE A 147 -13.59 -29.06 -8.99
C PHE A 147 -13.62 -29.10 -10.52
N PHE A 148 -13.69 -30.29 -11.13
CA PHE A 148 -13.71 -30.41 -12.58
C PHE A 148 -14.92 -29.69 -13.19
N GLN A 149 -14.67 -28.73 -14.10
CA GLN A 149 -15.66 -27.85 -14.73
C GLN A 149 -16.49 -26.96 -13.77
N LYS A 150 -16.00 -26.75 -12.55
CA LYS A 150 -16.69 -25.91 -11.54
C LYS A 150 -16.17 -24.48 -11.55
N ASN A 151 -17.02 -23.52 -11.22
CA ASN A 151 -16.65 -22.11 -11.09
C ASN A 151 -16.29 -21.78 -9.64
N ILE A 152 -15.02 -21.43 -9.40
CA ILE A 152 -14.48 -21.17 -8.07
C ILE A 152 -14.12 -19.69 -7.93
N VAL A 153 -14.49 -19.10 -6.79
CA VAL A 153 -14.16 -17.73 -6.41
C VAL A 153 -13.43 -17.74 -5.07
N PHE A 154 -12.40 -16.91 -4.93
CA PHE A 154 -11.69 -16.71 -3.66
C PHE A 154 -12.07 -15.37 -3.01
N THR A 155 -12.18 -15.38 -1.68
CA THR A 155 -12.33 -14.20 -0.83
C THR A 155 -11.52 -14.34 0.47
N GLY A 156 -11.11 -13.23 1.07
CA GLY A 156 -10.19 -13.24 2.21
C GLY A 156 -8.77 -13.67 1.87
N GLU A 157 -7.89 -13.66 2.86
CA GLU A 157 -6.49 -14.10 2.81
C GLU A 157 -6.36 -15.56 3.26
N LEU A 158 -5.71 -16.38 2.43
CA LEU A 158 -5.41 -17.77 2.76
C LEU A 158 -4.17 -17.78 3.65
N SER A 159 -4.20 -18.54 4.73
CA SER A 159 -3.18 -18.54 5.79
C SER A 159 -2.06 -19.53 5.50
N THR A 160 -2.38 -20.63 4.82
CA THR A 160 -1.49 -21.78 4.60
C THR A 160 -1.01 -21.91 3.16
N LEU A 161 -1.75 -21.33 2.20
CA LEU A 161 -1.41 -21.36 0.78
C LEU A 161 -1.32 -19.96 0.19
N GLU A 162 -0.31 -19.73 -0.66
CA GLU A 162 -0.34 -18.54 -1.48
C GLU A 162 -1.52 -18.60 -2.46
N ARG A 163 -2.21 -17.46 -2.63
CA ARG A 163 -3.38 -17.37 -3.54
C ARG A 163 -3.06 -17.85 -4.96
N LYS A 164 -1.82 -17.64 -5.43
CA LYS A 164 -1.36 -18.11 -6.74
C LYS A 164 -1.38 -19.63 -6.83
N GLU A 165 -0.82 -20.28 -5.81
CA GLU A 165 -0.69 -21.74 -5.73
C GLU A 165 -2.07 -22.39 -5.60
N ALA A 166 -2.93 -21.85 -4.74
CA ALA A 166 -4.31 -22.31 -4.59
C ALA A 166 -5.07 -22.26 -5.91
N MET A 167 -4.97 -21.16 -6.66
CA MET A 167 -5.60 -21.04 -7.97
C MET A 167 -4.98 -22.01 -9.00
N GLN A 168 -3.66 -22.22 -8.97
CA GLN A 168 -2.97 -23.16 -9.86
C GLN A 168 -3.45 -24.60 -9.63
N GLN A 169 -3.60 -25.03 -8.37
CA GLN A 169 -4.09 -26.35 -8.03
C GLN A 169 -5.52 -26.56 -8.55
N VAL A 170 -6.40 -25.57 -8.39
CA VAL A 170 -7.77 -25.64 -8.93
C VAL A 170 -7.79 -25.77 -10.45
N VAL A 171 -6.97 -24.98 -11.15
CA VAL A 171 -6.89 -25.05 -12.62
C VAL A 171 -6.32 -26.40 -13.09
N ASN A 172 -5.33 -26.94 -12.37
CA ASN A 172 -4.79 -28.27 -12.64
C ASN A 172 -5.81 -29.39 -12.41
N SER A 173 -6.76 -29.18 -11.49
CA SER A 173 -7.92 -30.05 -11.29
C SER A 173 -9.08 -29.80 -12.26
N GLY A 174 -8.91 -28.93 -13.27
CA GLY A 174 -9.92 -28.63 -14.28
C GLY A 174 -11.01 -27.65 -13.83
N GLY A 175 -10.80 -26.93 -12.72
CA GLY A 175 -11.68 -25.88 -12.24
C GLY A 175 -11.46 -24.55 -12.95
N MET A 176 -12.50 -23.71 -12.97
CA MET A 176 -12.48 -22.38 -13.57
C MET A 176 -12.49 -21.30 -12.50
N ILE A 177 -11.40 -20.53 -12.41
CA ILE A 177 -11.33 -19.40 -11.47
C ILE A 177 -12.12 -18.20 -12.02
N LYS A 178 -12.92 -17.57 -11.16
CA LYS A 178 -13.67 -16.33 -11.44
C LYS A 178 -13.29 -15.24 -10.45
N SER A 179 -13.33 -13.98 -10.91
CA SER A 179 -12.94 -12.81 -10.11
C SER A 179 -13.99 -12.37 -9.09
N GLY A 180 -15.25 -12.76 -9.31
CA GLY A 180 -16.38 -12.36 -8.47
C GLY A 180 -17.49 -13.40 -8.43
N VAL A 181 -18.31 -13.32 -7.38
CA VAL A 181 -19.44 -14.21 -7.16
C VAL A 181 -20.58 -13.86 -8.12
N SER A 182 -21.15 -14.90 -8.74
CA SER A 182 -22.29 -14.81 -9.66
C SER A 182 -23.23 -15.99 -9.45
N SER A 183 -24.38 -16.00 -10.12
CA SER A 183 -25.31 -17.15 -10.09
C SER A 183 -24.75 -18.44 -10.68
N LYS A 184 -23.60 -18.37 -11.38
CA LYS A 184 -22.89 -19.53 -11.94
C LYS A 184 -21.77 -20.04 -11.02
N THR A 185 -21.50 -19.37 -9.90
CA THR A 185 -20.45 -19.78 -8.96
C THR A 185 -20.87 -21.09 -8.28
N ASP A 186 -20.01 -22.09 -8.31
CA ASP A 186 -20.24 -23.37 -7.64
C ASP A 186 -19.61 -23.35 -6.24
N TYR A 187 -18.39 -22.80 -6.11
CA TYR A 187 -17.66 -22.74 -4.83
C TYR A 187 -17.14 -21.34 -4.53
N LEU A 188 -17.32 -20.90 -3.27
CA LEU A 188 -16.66 -19.73 -2.70
C LEU A 188 -15.68 -20.20 -1.62
N ILE A 189 -14.38 -19.98 -1.84
CA ILE A 189 -13.33 -20.29 -0.86
C ILE A 189 -13.09 -19.05 0.00
N VAL A 190 -13.27 -19.21 1.32
CA VAL A 190 -13.20 -18.14 2.31
C VAL A 190 -11.94 -18.32 3.16
N GLY A 191 -11.02 -17.37 3.04
CA GLY A 191 -9.89 -17.20 3.94
C GLY A 191 -10.19 -16.24 5.08
N THR A 192 -9.16 -15.93 5.85
CA THR A 192 -9.21 -14.94 6.93
C THR A 192 -9.56 -13.54 6.38
N GLN A 193 -10.45 -12.84 7.07
CA GLN A 193 -10.85 -11.48 6.69
C GLN A 193 -10.14 -10.46 7.56
N ASP A 194 -9.67 -9.39 6.93
CA ASP A 194 -9.18 -8.22 7.65
C ASP A 194 -10.36 -7.47 8.25
N LYS A 195 -10.47 -7.52 9.59
CA LYS A 195 -11.54 -6.88 10.37
C LYS A 195 -11.62 -5.36 10.13
N THR A 196 -10.53 -4.72 9.75
CA THR A 196 -10.52 -3.29 9.43
C THR A 196 -11.24 -2.98 8.11
N LEU A 197 -11.38 -3.97 7.22
CA LEU A 197 -11.98 -3.81 5.89
C LEU A 197 -13.45 -4.28 5.82
N VAL A 198 -13.85 -5.25 6.64
CA VAL A 198 -15.20 -5.87 6.58
C VAL A 198 -16.23 -5.26 7.56
N GLY A 199 -15.82 -4.31 8.39
CA GLY A 199 -16.68 -3.60 9.33
C GLY A 199 -17.35 -4.53 10.36
N GLU A 200 -18.41 -4.03 11.01
CA GLU A 200 -19.12 -4.77 12.08
C GLU A 200 -19.73 -6.09 11.61
N SER A 201 -20.08 -6.19 10.33
CA SER A 201 -20.67 -7.41 9.75
C SER A 201 -19.70 -8.59 9.70
N GLY A 202 -18.39 -8.32 9.71
CA GLY A 202 -17.36 -9.36 9.59
C GLY A 202 -17.29 -10.07 8.22
N LEU A 203 -18.18 -9.71 7.27
CA LEU A 203 -18.30 -10.39 5.97
C LEU A 203 -17.72 -9.55 4.84
N SER A 204 -17.01 -10.19 3.92
CA SER A 204 -16.61 -9.54 2.67
C SER A 204 -17.81 -9.27 1.75
N THR A 205 -17.64 -8.34 0.81
CA THR A 205 -18.64 -8.06 -0.24
C THR A 205 -18.97 -9.30 -1.08
N LYS A 206 -18.01 -10.22 -1.24
CA LYS A 206 -18.19 -11.49 -1.96
C LYS A 206 -18.98 -12.50 -1.14
N GLU A 207 -18.72 -12.60 0.16
CA GLU A 207 -19.49 -13.48 1.07
C GLU A 207 -20.93 -13.02 1.15
N SER A 208 -21.16 -11.72 1.39
CA SER A 208 -22.51 -11.14 1.42
C SER A 208 -23.29 -11.48 0.15
N LYS A 209 -22.66 -11.30 -1.02
CA LYS A 209 -23.26 -11.65 -2.31
C LYS A 209 -23.52 -13.15 -2.49
N ALA A 210 -22.64 -14.01 -1.97
CA ALA A 210 -22.85 -15.46 -2.01
C ALA A 210 -24.06 -15.87 -1.16
N TYR A 211 -24.17 -15.37 0.07
CA TYR A 211 -25.32 -15.62 0.93
C TYR A 211 -26.63 -15.13 0.31
N GLU A 212 -26.64 -13.95 -0.32
CA GLU A 212 -27.81 -13.46 -1.06
C GLU A 212 -28.24 -14.42 -2.19
N LEU A 213 -27.29 -14.98 -2.93
CA LEU A 213 -27.58 -15.91 -4.03
C LEU A 213 -28.05 -17.27 -3.51
N ILE A 214 -27.50 -17.73 -2.38
CA ILE A 214 -27.95 -18.95 -1.69
C ILE A 214 -29.40 -18.77 -1.22
N ASN A 215 -29.72 -17.62 -0.63
CA ASN A 215 -31.10 -17.29 -0.23
C ASN A 215 -32.07 -17.21 -1.42
N LYS A 216 -31.56 -16.92 -2.62
CA LYS A 216 -32.30 -16.99 -3.89
C LYS A 216 -32.35 -18.40 -4.52
N GLY A 217 -31.95 -19.43 -3.77
CA GLY A 217 -31.99 -20.83 -4.18
C GLY A 217 -30.87 -21.26 -5.13
N LYS A 218 -29.76 -20.51 -5.20
CA LYS A 218 -28.58 -20.93 -5.96
C LYS A 218 -27.72 -21.89 -5.14
N ALA A 219 -27.28 -22.97 -5.76
CA ALA A 219 -26.41 -23.98 -5.14
C ALA A 219 -24.94 -23.50 -5.14
N ILE A 220 -24.61 -22.57 -4.25
CA ILE A 220 -23.23 -22.12 -4.02
C ILE A 220 -22.73 -22.77 -2.72
N LYS A 221 -21.63 -23.53 -2.79
CA LYS A 221 -20.99 -24.09 -1.60
C LYS A 221 -19.90 -23.13 -1.09
N ILE A 222 -20.01 -22.74 0.16
CA ILE A 222 -18.96 -21.96 0.84
C ILE A 222 -18.01 -22.96 1.51
N LEU A 223 -16.72 -22.83 1.26
CA LEU A 223 -15.67 -23.68 1.83
C LEU A 223 -14.67 -22.82 2.57
N LYS A 224 -14.27 -23.26 3.77
CA LYS A 224 -13.10 -22.71 4.45
C LYS A 224 -11.81 -23.25 3.83
N GLU A 225 -10.69 -22.64 4.20
CA GLU A 225 -9.38 -23.02 3.70
C GLU A 225 -9.04 -24.50 3.96
N GLU A 226 -9.39 -25.03 5.13
CA GLU A 226 -9.10 -26.42 5.50
C GLU A 226 -9.88 -27.41 4.62
N GLU A 227 -11.18 -27.16 4.43
CA GLU A 227 -12.05 -27.98 3.58
C GLU A 227 -11.64 -27.91 2.10
N PHE A 228 -11.15 -26.75 1.67
CA PHE A 228 -10.62 -26.56 0.33
C PHE A 228 -9.39 -27.45 0.09
N ILE A 229 -8.45 -27.48 1.06
CA ILE A 229 -7.24 -28.29 0.96
C ILE A 229 -7.57 -29.79 0.99
N GLU A 230 -8.55 -30.21 1.77
CA GLU A 230 -9.00 -31.61 1.78
C GLU A 230 -9.55 -32.05 0.43
N LEU A 231 -10.29 -31.18 -0.28
CA LEU A 231 -10.85 -31.46 -1.59
C LEU A 231 -9.84 -31.41 -2.75
N LEU A 232 -8.62 -30.96 -2.49
CA LEU A 232 -7.52 -30.93 -3.46
C LEU A 232 -6.64 -32.20 -3.42
N LYS A 233 -6.79 -33.03 -2.39
CA LYS A 233 -6.08 -34.32 -2.26
C LYS A 233 -6.73 -35.39 -3.13
#